data_AF-A0A8C2ZBE9-F1
#
_entry.id   AF-A0A8C2ZBE9-F1
#
_cell.length_a   1.000
_cell.length_b   1.000
_cell.length_c   1.000
_cell.angle_alpha   90.00
_cell.angle_beta   90.00
_cell.angle_gamma   90.00
#
_symmetry.space_group_name_H-M   'P 1'
#
loop_
_entity.id
_entity.type
_entity.pdbx_description
1 polymer ?
#
loop_
_entity_poly.entity_id
_entity_poly.type
_entity_poly.pdbx_seq_one_letter_code
_entity_poly.pdbx_strand_id
1 'polypeptide(L)'
;MCWRQLESNEGFRPVHPPGTRDAWKPRGSQRHLRGLAPGTVVVTDKAVDYSFLAQFEQVVLGKVVTRSTELDEEVANELLQCSSELQNFPTVIGNTLCTHDFYEGQGRLDGALCSFSHEDKLEYLRKAYEAGVRNIEMESSVFAAMCRICGLKAAVVCVALLDRFEGDQITSSHDVLVEYQQRPQVLVSHFIKKRLGRAV
;
A
#
# COMPACT_ATOMS: atom_id res chain seq x y z
N MET A 1 -0.91 8.56 -15.69
CA MET A 1 -0.58 8.27 -14.28
C MET A 1 -1.76 8.72 -13.43
N CYS A 2 -2.44 7.81 -12.74
CA CYS A 2 -3.54 8.14 -11.83
C CYS A 2 -2.99 7.99 -10.41
N TRP A 3 -2.84 9.10 -9.69
CA TRP A 3 -2.31 9.12 -8.32
C TRP A 3 -3.45 9.48 -7.36
N ARG A 4 -3.80 8.56 -6.46
CA ARG A 4 -4.65 8.83 -5.30
C ARG A 4 -3.92 8.23 -4.10
N GLN A 5 -3.70 9.02 -3.05
CA GLN A 5 -3.44 8.47 -1.73
C GLN A 5 -4.67 7.59 -1.44
N LEU A 6 -4.49 6.27 -1.42
CA LEU A 6 -5.60 5.33 -1.24
C LEU A 6 -6.06 5.44 0.22
N GLU A 7 -7.02 6.33 0.42
CA GLU A 7 -7.76 6.49 1.64
C GLU A 7 -9.22 6.17 1.30
N SER A 8 -9.64 4.95 1.66
CA SER A 8 -11.03 4.52 1.88
C SER A 8 -12.09 5.01 0.88
N ASN A 9 -12.53 4.08 0.02
CA ASN A 9 -13.94 3.89 -0.38
C ASN A 9 -14.64 4.88 -1.34
N GLU A 10 -13.93 5.67 -2.15
CA GLU A 10 -14.54 6.26 -3.34
C GLU A 10 -14.09 5.54 -4.62
N GLY A 11 -15.03 4.82 -5.24
CA GLY A 11 -14.81 4.08 -6.48
C GLY A 11 -14.13 4.92 -7.57
N PHE A 12 -13.30 4.24 -8.38
CA PHE A 12 -12.68 4.78 -9.59
C PHE A 12 -13.68 5.62 -10.40
N ARG A 13 -13.53 6.95 -10.41
CA ARG A 13 -14.21 7.85 -11.35
C ARG A 13 -13.17 8.60 -12.17
N PRO A 14 -13.26 8.61 -13.51
CA PRO A 14 -12.50 9.53 -14.35
C PRO A 14 -12.85 10.99 -13.97
N VAL A 15 -11.84 11.86 -13.89
CA VAL A 15 -11.99 13.24 -13.39
C VAL A 15 -12.52 14.18 -14.48
N HIS A 16 -13.62 14.88 -14.18
CA HIS A 16 -14.04 16.17 -14.76
C HIS A 16 -14.24 17.20 -13.61
N PRO A 17 -14.17 18.53 -13.86
CA PRO A 17 -13.76 19.53 -12.87
C PRO A 17 -14.84 19.87 -11.80
N PRO A 18 -14.43 20.51 -10.66
CA PRO A 18 -15.08 20.30 -9.37
C PRO A 18 -16.01 21.44 -8.89
N GLY A 19 -16.92 21.09 -7.98
CA GLY A 19 -17.69 22.01 -7.14
C GLY A 19 -17.99 21.42 -5.75
N THR A 20 -17.36 22.03 -4.71
CA THR A 20 -17.68 22.04 -3.25
C THR A 20 -17.83 20.70 -2.50
N ARG A 21 -16.84 20.28 -1.70
CA ARG A 21 -16.56 20.58 -0.26
C ARG A 21 -17.58 20.01 0.74
N ASP A 22 -17.18 18.90 1.37
CA ASP A 22 -17.37 18.64 2.81
C ASP A 22 -16.15 17.88 3.36
N ALA A 23 -15.69 18.30 4.54
CA ALA A 23 -14.43 17.88 5.14
C ALA A 23 -14.57 16.54 5.88
N TRP A 24 -14.28 15.44 5.19
CA TRP A 24 -13.93 14.16 5.80
C TRP A 24 -12.43 14.16 6.15
N LYS A 25 -12.06 13.79 7.39
CA LYS A 25 -10.66 13.56 7.79
C LYS A 25 -10.30 12.08 7.66
N PRO A 26 -9.46 11.67 6.69
CA PRO A 26 -9.07 10.29 6.54
C PRO A 26 -7.97 9.88 7.53
N ARG A 27 -8.02 8.62 7.97
CA ARG A 27 -6.96 7.95 8.72
C ARG A 27 -6.33 6.91 7.79
N GLY A 28 -5.17 7.22 7.21
CA GLY A 28 -4.42 6.27 6.39
C GLY A 28 -4.03 5.00 7.17
N SER A 29 -4.32 3.82 6.62
CA SER A 29 -4.05 2.51 7.23
C SER A 29 -3.01 1.73 6.42
N GLN A 30 -1.72 2.05 6.60
CA GLN A 30 -0.62 1.32 6.01
C GLN A 30 0.35 0.87 7.11
N ARG A 31 0.68 -0.44 7.17
CA ARG A 31 1.41 -1.06 8.31
C ARG A 31 2.45 -2.07 7.81
N HIS A 32 3.61 -2.16 8.46
CA HIS A 32 4.70 -3.04 8.01
C HIS A 32 4.63 -4.39 8.71
N LEU A 33 5.21 -5.41 8.08
CA LEU A 33 5.32 -6.74 8.69
C LEU A 33 6.47 -6.79 9.69
N ARG A 34 7.73 -6.90 9.27
CA ARG A 34 8.87 -7.13 10.19
C ARG A 34 10.12 -6.38 9.74
N GLY A 35 10.85 -5.80 10.68
CA GLY A 35 12.24 -5.34 10.46
C GLY A 35 12.37 -4.06 9.64
N LEU A 36 11.25 -3.37 9.36
CA LEU A 36 11.24 -2.03 8.80
C LEU A 36 10.86 -1.05 9.90
N ALA A 37 11.71 -0.06 10.13
CA ALA A 37 11.41 1.00 11.08
C ALA A 37 10.10 1.72 10.67
N PRO A 38 9.22 2.08 11.62
CA PRO A 38 8.07 2.93 11.33
C PRO A 38 8.47 4.17 10.51
N GLY A 39 7.64 4.51 9.53
CA GLY A 39 7.93 5.56 8.55
C GLY A 39 8.71 5.11 7.32
N THR A 40 9.14 3.85 7.24
CA THR A 40 9.72 3.30 5.99
C THR A 40 8.70 3.39 4.85
N VAL A 41 9.17 3.76 3.66
CA VAL A 41 8.36 3.75 2.44
C VAL A 41 8.53 2.41 1.72
N VAL A 42 7.42 1.79 1.34
CA VAL A 42 7.39 0.58 0.53
C VAL A 42 6.86 0.93 -0.85
N VAL A 43 7.68 0.68 -1.87
CA VAL A 43 7.26 0.66 -3.27
C VAL A 43 6.84 -0.77 -3.59
N THR A 44 5.58 -0.97 -3.93
CA THR A 44 5.02 -2.30 -4.15
C THR A 44 5.54 -2.92 -5.44
N ASP A 45 6.12 -4.12 -5.36
CA ASP A 45 6.42 -4.98 -6.50
C ASP A 45 5.14 -5.70 -6.98
N LYS A 46 4.56 -6.51 -6.08
CA LYS A 46 3.28 -7.19 -6.31
C LYS A 46 2.31 -6.91 -5.18
N ALA A 47 1.07 -6.60 -5.53
CA ALA A 47 -0.03 -6.62 -4.58
C ALA A 47 -0.53 -8.07 -4.45
N VAL A 48 -0.43 -8.67 -3.27
CA VAL A 48 -0.76 -10.09 -3.05
C VAL A 48 -2.01 -10.27 -2.20
N ASP A 49 -2.72 -11.38 -2.42
CA ASP A 49 -3.89 -11.77 -1.64
C ASP A 49 -3.52 -12.44 -0.30
N TYR A 50 -4.54 -12.92 0.43
CA TYR A 50 -4.41 -13.61 1.71
C TYR A 50 -3.60 -14.93 1.65
N SER A 51 -3.40 -15.48 0.45
CA SER A 51 -2.56 -16.66 0.18
C SER A 51 -1.19 -16.27 -0.41
N PHE A 52 -0.86 -14.98 -0.41
CA PHE A 52 0.39 -14.40 -0.91
C PHE A 52 0.59 -14.55 -2.42
N LEU A 53 -0.50 -14.71 -3.17
CA LEU A 53 -0.50 -14.80 -4.62
C LEU A 53 -0.76 -13.42 -5.24
N ALA A 54 -0.06 -13.10 -6.33
CA ALA A 54 -0.22 -11.85 -7.08
C ALA A 54 -1.48 -11.87 -7.97
N GLN A 55 -2.64 -11.91 -7.32
CA GLN A 55 -3.94 -11.98 -7.96
C GLN A 55 -5.01 -11.16 -7.24
N PHE A 56 -6.04 -10.78 -8.01
CA PHE A 56 -7.25 -10.12 -7.54
C PHE A 56 -8.47 -10.90 -8.05
N GLU A 57 -9.27 -11.41 -7.12
CA GLU A 57 -10.53 -12.09 -7.42
C GLU A 57 -11.71 -11.12 -7.36
N GLN A 58 -12.57 -11.18 -8.37
CA GLN A 58 -13.79 -10.41 -8.43
C GLN A 58 -14.94 -11.29 -8.91
N VAL A 59 -16.11 -11.18 -8.30
CA VAL A 59 -17.33 -11.80 -8.80
C VAL A 59 -17.96 -10.90 -9.87
N VAL A 60 -18.13 -11.41 -11.09
CA VAL A 60 -18.79 -10.75 -12.22
C VAL A 60 -19.97 -11.60 -12.66
N LEU A 61 -21.20 -11.10 -12.46
CA LEU A 61 -22.44 -11.81 -12.77
C LEU A 61 -22.49 -13.24 -12.17
N GLY A 62 -22.04 -13.38 -10.91
CA GLY A 62 -22.00 -14.66 -10.20
C GLY A 62 -20.82 -15.58 -10.56
N LYS A 63 -19.91 -15.16 -11.43
CA LYS A 63 -18.70 -15.92 -11.81
C LYS A 63 -17.46 -15.30 -11.18
N VAL A 64 -16.60 -16.12 -10.60
CA VAL A 64 -15.28 -15.67 -10.11
C VAL A 64 -14.36 -15.39 -11.30
N VAL A 65 -13.78 -14.20 -11.33
CA VAL A 65 -12.81 -13.75 -12.32
C VAL A 65 -11.53 -13.33 -11.58
N THR A 66 -10.42 -13.98 -11.93
CA THR A 66 -9.11 -13.71 -11.33
C THR A 66 -8.24 -12.89 -12.29
N ARG A 67 -7.54 -11.88 -11.76
CA ARG A 67 -6.71 -10.96 -12.54
C ARG A 67 -5.33 -10.80 -11.88
N SER A 68 -4.28 -10.70 -12.69
CA SER A 68 -2.92 -10.44 -12.19
C SER A 68 -2.80 -9.03 -11.61
N THR A 69 -1.99 -8.90 -10.56
CA THR A 69 -1.76 -7.67 -9.78
C THR A 69 -0.28 -7.26 -9.74
N GLU A 70 0.52 -7.75 -10.69
CA GLU A 70 1.91 -7.32 -10.85
C GLU A 70 1.97 -5.87 -11.36
N LEU A 71 2.80 -5.05 -10.70
CA LEU A 71 3.06 -3.66 -11.08
C LEU A 71 4.30 -3.54 -11.98
N ASP A 72 4.57 -2.34 -12.49
CA ASP A 72 5.65 -2.10 -13.45
C ASP A 72 7.01 -2.00 -12.75
N GLU A 73 7.89 -2.98 -13.00
CA GLU A 73 9.22 -3.09 -12.39
C GLU A 73 10.12 -1.87 -12.70
N GLU A 74 10.05 -1.33 -13.91
CA GLU A 74 10.85 -0.15 -14.29
C GLU A 74 10.44 1.07 -13.48
N VAL A 75 9.12 1.31 -13.32
CA VAL A 75 8.60 2.40 -12.50
C VAL A 75 9.00 2.22 -11.04
N ALA A 76 8.95 1.00 -10.50
CA ALA A 76 9.35 0.71 -9.13
C ALA A 76 10.85 1.02 -8.89
N ASN A 77 11.72 0.57 -9.80
CA ASN A 77 13.15 0.83 -9.73
C ASN A 77 13.49 2.33 -9.88
N GLU A 78 12.78 3.05 -10.76
CA GLU A 78 12.94 4.51 -10.89
C GLU A 78 12.52 5.24 -9.61
N LEU A 79 11.44 4.82 -8.95
CA LEU A 79 11.01 5.37 -7.66
C LEU A 79 12.05 5.09 -6.57
N LEU A 80 12.59 3.87 -6.50
CA LEU A 80 13.65 3.55 -5.54
C LEU A 80 14.90 4.43 -5.76
N GLN A 81 15.28 4.66 -7.03
CA GLN A 81 16.36 5.57 -7.38
C GLN A 81 16.04 7.03 -7.03
N CYS A 82 14.79 7.47 -7.19
CA CYS A 82 14.36 8.80 -6.73
C CYS A 82 14.49 8.94 -5.21
N SER A 83 14.22 7.88 -4.45
CA SER A 83 14.40 7.88 -3.01
C SER A 83 15.87 7.94 -2.60
N SER A 84 16.76 7.24 -3.30
CA SER A 84 18.20 7.27 -3.02
C SER A 84 18.84 8.63 -3.30
N GLU A 85 18.26 9.42 -4.20
CA GLU A 85 18.65 10.80 -4.46
C GLU A 85 18.18 11.77 -3.36
N LEU A 86 16.99 11.54 -2.79
CA LEU A 86 16.46 12.35 -1.71
C LEU A 86 17.16 12.10 -0.37
N GLN A 87 17.49 10.84 -0.06
CA GLN A 87 18.13 10.40 1.20
C GLN A 87 17.40 10.81 2.49
N ASN A 88 16.11 11.16 2.40
CA ASN A 88 15.34 11.70 3.53
C ASN A 88 14.70 10.61 4.41
N PHE A 89 14.40 9.44 3.84
CA PHE A 89 13.73 8.36 4.53
C PHE A 89 14.07 7.00 3.90
N PRO A 90 14.05 5.92 4.70
CA PRO A 90 14.27 4.58 4.18
C PRO A 90 13.15 4.19 3.22
N THR A 91 13.53 3.60 2.08
CA THR A 91 12.61 3.10 1.07
C THR A 91 13.05 1.72 0.63
N VAL A 92 12.10 0.80 0.48
CA VAL A 92 12.34 -0.56 -0.01
C VAL A 92 11.34 -0.92 -1.10
N ILE A 93 11.72 -1.87 -1.96
CA ILE A 93 10.77 -2.58 -2.83
C ILE A 93 10.36 -3.87 -2.12
N GLY A 94 9.07 -4.20 -2.16
CA GLY A 94 8.56 -5.46 -1.61
C GLY A 94 7.11 -5.73 -1.99
N ASN A 95 6.61 -6.92 -1.65
CA ASN A 95 5.21 -7.25 -1.87
C ASN A 95 4.32 -6.55 -0.84
N THR A 96 3.09 -6.26 -1.23
CA THR A 96 2.08 -5.63 -0.38
C THR A 96 0.89 -6.57 -0.23
N LEU A 97 0.58 -6.98 1.00
CA LEU A 97 -0.61 -7.78 1.28
C LEU A 97 -1.83 -6.86 1.27
N CYS A 98 -2.73 -7.09 0.32
CA CYS A 98 -3.98 -6.34 0.19
C CYS A 98 -5.11 -7.13 0.86
N THR A 99 -5.77 -6.53 1.85
CA THR A 99 -6.80 -7.16 2.67
C THR A 99 -8.17 -6.50 2.48
N HIS A 100 -9.25 -7.23 2.73
CA HIS A 100 -10.62 -6.68 2.64
C HIS A 100 -11.15 -6.17 3.98
N ASP A 101 -10.55 -6.59 5.09
CA ASP A 101 -10.92 -6.17 6.43
C ASP A 101 -9.67 -5.68 7.16
N PHE A 102 -9.84 -4.60 7.91
CA PHE A 102 -8.77 -3.94 8.62
C PHE A 102 -8.32 -4.73 9.88
N TYR A 103 -9.21 -5.49 10.52
CA TYR A 103 -8.96 -6.18 11.78
C TYR A 103 -8.57 -7.65 11.60
N GLU A 104 -9.54 -8.55 11.57
CA GLU A 104 -9.32 -9.99 11.38
C GLU A 104 -8.59 -10.26 10.07
N GLY A 105 -8.93 -9.53 9.00
CA GLY A 105 -8.26 -9.64 7.70
C GLY A 105 -6.76 -9.31 7.73
N GLN A 106 -6.31 -8.49 8.68
CA GLN A 106 -4.89 -8.18 8.89
C GLN A 106 -4.30 -8.92 10.11
N GLY A 107 -5.01 -9.88 10.71
CA GLY A 107 -4.56 -10.62 11.89
C GLY A 107 -4.39 -9.74 13.13
N ARG A 108 -5.23 -8.73 13.34
CA ARG A 108 -5.16 -7.85 14.52
C ARG A 108 -5.90 -8.45 15.70
N LEU A 109 -5.36 -8.28 16.91
CA LEU A 109 -5.99 -8.76 18.15
C LEU A 109 -6.84 -7.70 18.86
N ASP A 110 -6.92 -6.50 18.30
CA ASP A 110 -7.57 -5.33 18.90
C ASP A 110 -8.86 -4.90 18.19
N GLY A 111 -9.44 -5.83 17.44
CA GLY A 111 -10.77 -5.69 16.84
C GLY A 111 -11.89 -6.04 17.81
N ALA A 112 -13.13 -5.72 17.42
CA ALA A 112 -14.31 -6.15 18.16
C ALA A 112 -14.54 -7.67 18.08
N LEU A 113 -14.07 -8.30 17.00
CA LEU A 113 -14.05 -9.74 16.78
C LEU A 113 -12.60 -10.20 16.63
N CYS A 114 -12.26 -11.34 17.24
CA CYS A 114 -10.95 -11.97 17.11
C CYS A 114 -11.11 -13.47 17.33
N SER A 115 -10.96 -14.25 16.26
CA SER A 115 -11.16 -15.69 16.24
C SER A 115 -9.85 -16.51 16.30
N PHE A 116 -8.71 -15.85 16.54
CA PHE A 116 -7.37 -16.45 16.51
C PHE A 116 -6.49 -15.97 17.69
N SER A 117 -5.44 -16.72 17.99
CA SER A 117 -4.47 -16.40 19.04
C SER A 117 -3.37 -15.44 18.58
N HIS A 118 -2.55 -14.97 19.53
CA HIS A 118 -1.36 -14.17 19.21
C HIS A 118 -0.32 -14.99 18.43
N GLU A 119 -0.18 -16.28 18.75
CA GLU A 119 0.70 -17.22 18.07
C GLU A 119 0.27 -17.41 16.61
N ASP A 120 -1.03 -17.58 16.36
CA ASP A 120 -1.59 -17.70 15.00
C ASP A 120 -1.30 -16.46 14.16
N LYS A 121 -1.51 -15.27 14.75
CA LYS A 121 -1.14 -13.98 14.13
C LYS A 121 0.34 -14.00 13.73
N LEU A 122 1.25 -14.25 14.67
CA LEU A 122 2.69 -14.17 14.39
C LEU A 122 3.14 -15.21 13.37
N GLU A 123 2.54 -16.40 13.37
CA GLU A 123 2.78 -17.44 12.36
C GLU A 123 2.37 -16.95 10.96
N TYR A 124 1.18 -16.37 10.83
CA TYR A 124 0.71 -15.83 9.55
C TYR A 124 1.59 -14.67 9.05
N LEU A 125 1.95 -13.72 9.93
CA LEU A 125 2.83 -12.60 9.57
C LEU A 125 4.24 -13.08 9.20
N ARG A 126 4.75 -14.16 9.80
CA ARG A 126 6.02 -14.80 9.40
C ARG A 126 5.94 -15.37 7.99
N LYS A 127 4.89 -16.13 7.68
CA LYS A 127 4.65 -16.65 6.31
C LYS A 127 4.56 -15.53 5.27
N ALA A 128 3.84 -14.45 5.60
CA ALA A 128 3.74 -13.28 4.73
C ALA A 128 5.12 -12.65 4.48
N TYR A 129 5.92 -12.47 5.54
CA TYR A 129 7.26 -11.90 5.42
C TYR A 129 8.20 -12.78 4.56
N GLU A 130 8.15 -14.10 4.75
CA GLU A 130 8.88 -15.09 3.97
C GLU A 130 8.46 -15.11 2.50
N ALA A 131 7.18 -14.85 2.21
CA ALA A 131 6.65 -14.65 0.85
C ALA A 131 7.01 -13.28 0.23
N GLY A 132 7.89 -12.51 0.86
CA GLY A 132 8.37 -11.22 0.35
C GLY A 132 7.48 -10.02 0.69
N VAL A 133 6.43 -10.21 1.49
CA VAL A 133 5.56 -9.11 1.90
C VAL A 133 6.30 -8.19 2.88
N ARG A 134 6.15 -6.88 2.70
CA ARG A 134 6.78 -5.86 3.54
C ARG A 134 5.77 -4.94 4.22
N ASN A 135 4.59 -4.76 3.64
CA ASN A 135 3.49 -4.00 4.24
C ASN A 135 2.11 -4.62 3.95
N ILE A 136 1.11 -4.13 4.67
CA ILE A 136 -0.30 -4.52 4.59
C ILE A 136 -1.15 -3.27 4.42
N GLU A 137 -2.08 -3.29 3.46
CA GLU A 137 -3.09 -2.26 3.20
C GLU A 137 -4.34 -2.90 2.55
N MET A 138 -5.21 -2.12 1.88
CA MET A 138 -6.55 -2.58 1.51
C MET A 138 -7.00 -2.24 0.08
N GLU A 139 -6.13 -1.67 -0.76
CA GLU A 139 -6.55 -1.12 -2.05
C GLU A 139 -5.64 -1.52 -3.24
N SER A 140 -4.41 -1.97 -2.98
CA SER A 140 -3.40 -2.17 -4.02
C SER A 140 -3.78 -3.25 -5.04
N SER A 141 -4.48 -4.32 -4.63
CA SER A 141 -4.83 -5.44 -5.52
C SER A 141 -5.76 -5.00 -6.66
N VAL A 142 -6.88 -4.36 -6.35
CA VAL A 142 -7.84 -3.86 -7.35
C VAL A 142 -7.21 -2.75 -8.20
N PHE A 143 -6.42 -1.86 -7.59
CA PHE A 143 -5.71 -0.80 -8.32
C PHE A 143 -4.76 -1.39 -9.38
N ALA A 144 -3.91 -2.34 -8.98
CA ALA A 144 -2.96 -2.99 -9.87
C ALA A 144 -3.69 -3.75 -11.00
N ALA A 145 -4.70 -4.55 -10.67
CA ALA A 145 -5.48 -5.31 -11.64
C ALA A 145 -6.15 -4.41 -12.68
N MET A 146 -6.77 -3.31 -12.25
CA MET A 146 -7.45 -2.37 -13.14
C MET A 146 -6.47 -1.63 -14.05
N CYS A 147 -5.36 -1.12 -13.50
CA CYS A 147 -4.33 -0.46 -14.31
C CYS A 147 -3.74 -1.39 -15.36
N ARG A 148 -3.45 -2.65 -14.99
CA ARG A 148 -2.88 -3.64 -15.90
C ARG A 148 -3.82 -3.97 -17.05
N ILE A 149 -5.12 -4.16 -16.78
CA ILE A 149 -6.12 -4.43 -17.83
C ILE A 149 -6.27 -3.26 -18.80
N CYS A 150 -6.12 -2.03 -18.31
CA CYS A 150 -6.14 -0.84 -19.15
C CYS A 150 -4.80 -0.55 -19.86
N GLY A 151 -3.77 -1.39 -19.72
CA GLY A 151 -2.45 -1.17 -20.30
C GLY A 151 -1.70 0.04 -19.70
N LEU A 152 -1.99 0.39 -18.44
CA LEU A 152 -1.38 1.52 -17.75
C LEU A 152 -0.21 1.05 -16.87
N LYS A 153 0.96 1.67 -17.07
CA LYS A 153 2.07 1.57 -16.11
C LYS A 153 1.67 2.25 -14.79
N ALA A 154 1.69 1.50 -13.71
CA ALA A 154 1.27 1.95 -12.39
C ALA A 154 2.26 1.49 -11.31
N ALA A 155 2.25 2.21 -10.18
CA ALA A 155 3.02 1.88 -8.99
C ALA A 155 2.21 2.25 -7.76
N VAL A 156 2.43 1.52 -6.67
CA VAL A 156 1.87 1.80 -5.35
C VAL A 156 3.05 2.17 -4.44
N VAL A 157 2.90 3.29 -3.73
CA VAL A 157 3.93 3.80 -2.83
C VAL A 157 3.26 4.11 -1.50
N CYS A 158 3.65 3.34 -0.49
CA CYS A 158 3.04 3.35 0.82
C CYS A 158 4.08 3.74 1.86
N VAL A 159 3.68 4.44 2.92
CA VAL A 159 4.49 4.56 4.15
C VAL A 159 3.85 3.66 5.18
N ALA A 160 4.62 2.88 5.93
CA ALA A 160 3.99 2.10 6.98
C ALA A 160 4.35 2.52 8.39
N LEU A 161 3.28 2.59 9.20
CA LEU A 161 3.19 3.44 10.37
C LEU A 161 3.59 2.74 11.68
N LEU A 162 3.74 1.42 11.63
CA LEU A 162 4.16 0.57 12.74
C LEU A 162 4.69 -0.76 12.20
N ASP A 163 5.44 -1.47 13.04
CA ASP A 163 5.82 -2.87 12.87
C ASP A 163 4.75 -3.78 13.49
N ARG A 164 4.14 -4.68 12.70
CA ARG A 164 3.03 -5.55 13.12
C ARG A 164 3.48 -6.74 13.98
N PHE A 165 4.78 -7.04 14.02
CA PHE A 165 5.33 -8.02 14.96
C PHE A 165 5.45 -7.42 16.37
N GLU A 166 5.62 -6.11 16.48
CA GLU A 166 5.75 -5.42 17.76
C GLU A 166 4.40 -4.98 18.35
N GLY A 167 3.36 -4.88 17.52
CA GLY A 167 2.02 -4.57 18.03
C GLY A 167 0.98 -4.28 16.97
N ASP A 168 -0.24 -4.03 17.43
CA ASP A 168 -1.35 -3.65 16.56
C ASP A 168 -1.65 -2.14 16.64
N GLN A 169 -1.48 -1.50 17.79
CA GLN A 169 -1.81 -0.09 17.96
C GLN A 169 -0.71 0.85 17.45
N ILE A 170 -1.11 1.99 16.88
CA ILE A 170 -0.17 3.06 16.53
C ILE A 170 0.17 3.82 17.81
N THR A 171 1.45 3.86 18.16
CA THR A 171 1.95 4.50 19.39
C THR A 171 2.73 5.79 19.12
N SER A 172 3.12 6.05 17.87
CA SER A 172 3.80 7.29 17.47
C SER A 172 2.93 8.52 17.71
N SER A 173 3.57 9.66 18.02
CA SER A 173 2.87 10.93 18.22
C SER A 173 2.23 11.45 16.93
N HIS A 174 1.27 12.36 17.06
CA HIS A 174 0.61 12.98 15.91
C HIS A 174 1.60 13.63 14.94
N ASP A 175 2.55 14.42 15.44
CA ASP A 175 3.52 15.13 14.60
C ASP A 175 4.42 14.16 13.81
N VAL A 176 4.81 13.04 14.42
CA VAL A 176 5.58 11.98 13.74
C VAL A 176 4.75 11.32 12.65
N LEU A 177 3.47 11.03 12.90
CA LEU A 177 2.59 10.44 11.90
C LEU A 177 2.32 11.38 10.72
N VAL A 178 2.17 12.67 10.99
CA VAL A 178 2.03 13.71 9.94
C VAL A 178 3.28 13.72 9.05
N GLU A 179 4.47 13.64 9.63
CA GLU A 179 5.71 13.54 8.87
C GLU A 179 5.77 12.26 8.03
N TYR A 180 5.48 11.10 8.62
CA TYR A 180 5.45 9.82 7.89
C TYR A 180 4.52 9.89 6.67
N GLN A 181 3.31 10.42 6.85
CA GLN A 181 2.29 10.52 5.80
C GLN A 181 2.73 11.39 4.61
N GLN A 182 3.68 12.31 4.80
CA GLN A 182 4.23 13.14 3.74
C GLN A 182 5.28 12.41 2.89
N ARG A 183 5.96 11.38 3.42
CA ARG A 183 7.09 10.71 2.73
C ARG A 183 6.73 10.17 1.34
N PRO A 184 5.59 9.45 1.14
CA PRO A 184 5.20 9.00 -0.21
C PRO A 184 4.97 10.16 -1.17
N GLN A 185 4.35 11.25 -0.69
CA GLN A 185 4.08 12.45 -1.50
C GLN A 185 5.37 13.14 -1.94
N VAL A 186 6.35 13.25 -1.03
CA VAL A 186 7.67 13.80 -1.33
C VAL A 186 8.39 12.97 -2.39
N LEU A 187 8.42 11.64 -2.22
CA LEU A 187 9.06 10.72 -3.18
C LEU A 187 8.45 10.86 -4.58
N VAL A 188 7.13 10.87 -4.64
CA VAL A 188 6.40 10.87 -5.90
C VAL A 188 6.47 12.21 -6.59
N SER A 189 6.41 13.30 -5.83
CA SER A 189 6.61 14.66 -6.37
C SER A 189 7.99 14.79 -7.00
N HIS A 190 9.03 14.24 -6.37
CA HIS A 190 10.39 14.21 -6.93
C HIS A 190 10.46 13.38 -8.21
N PHE A 191 9.88 12.17 -8.21
CA PHE A 191 9.78 11.32 -9.39
C PHE A 191 9.09 12.01 -10.57
N ILE A 192 7.95 12.67 -10.33
CA ILE A 192 7.21 13.42 -11.35
C ILE A 192 8.07 14.57 -11.88
N LYS A 193 8.67 15.38 -10.99
CA LYS A 193 9.54 16.50 -11.38
C LYS A 193 10.69 16.02 -12.26
N LYS A 194 11.31 14.88 -11.93
CA LYS A 194 12.39 14.29 -12.70
C LYS A 194 11.95 13.83 -14.09
N ARG A 195 10.79 13.16 -14.20
CA ARG A 195 10.26 12.75 -15.51
C ARG A 195 9.85 13.92 -16.39
N LEU A 196 9.26 14.97 -15.81
CA LEU A 196 8.91 16.19 -16.55
C LEU A 196 10.14 17.00 -16.95
N GLY A 197 11.17 17.07 -16.09
CA GLY A 197 12.42 17.76 -16.39
C GLY A 197 13.33 17.04 -17.40
N ARG A 198 13.08 15.75 -17.67
CA ARG A 198 13.75 14.97 -18.74
C ARG A 198 13.08 15.10 -20.10
N ALA A 199 11.90 15.73 -20.18
CA ALA A 199 11.14 15.88 -21.42
C ALA A 199 11.58 17.11 -22.26
N VAL A 200 12.85 17.50 -22.18
CA VAL A 200 13.45 18.62 -22.92
C VAL A 200 14.65 18.13 -23.71
#